data_AF-A0A9E3EYG6-F1
#
_entry.id   AF-A0A9E3EYG6-F1
#
_cell.length_a   1.000
_cell.length_b   1.000
_cell.length_c   1.000
_cell.angle_alpha   90.00
_cell.angle_beta   90.00
_cell.angle_gamma   90.00
#
_symmetry.space_group_name_H-M   'P 1'
#
loop_
_entity.id
_entity.type
_entity.pdbx_description
1 polymer ?
#
loop_
_entity_poly.entity_id
_entity_poly.type
_entity_poly.pdbx_seq_one_letter_code
_entity_poly.pdbx_strand_id
1 'polypeptide(L)'
;MRYPIQKLLTRDLLRICRGAIYKPIAVDKPVAAKKGLHSTGVLLLSIVCVALLMASCDPSDVSSQQSGQSTTFTGSTTQQQITYSTDANDVLIRTFYSGGLKGTFNLGPQLSLYGDGTYILGLDRQGKLDTTALQQLLNTLVDTYGLLNFKRQQFFDIPDQDATFLELNINGKHLELMHGAFGSQPTTPQDKDEYQRLGKALTTITHTLQGPTTSYTGSTFALLVRQTFSANLQQTIPGWPLSDFTLAQAAAFDCGLIPEDDVSTNPETACLKFTIPENAILLTSEQIRSIEAVLNGKQQGDFFEDGQYYTVILRPLLPDELQDKTLAMFGSAQWQFIGVPLLVGTVPPVPSPTPSK
;
A
#
# COMPACT_ATOMS: atom_id res chain seq x y z
N MET A 1 24.19 39.71 5.28
CA MET A 1 23.37 40.77 4.63
C MET A 1 21.99 40.75 5.26
N ARG A 2 21.47 41.91 5.63
CA ARG A 2 20.25 42.09 6.45
C ARG A 2 19.05 42.50 5.58
N TYR A 3 17.87 42.01 6.00
CA TYR A 3 16.47 42.50 5.81
C TYR A 3 15.78 42.32 4.45
N PRO A 4 14.41 42.33 4.40
CA PRO A 4 13.40 42.08 5.44
C PRO A 4 12.20 41.18 5.03
N ILE A 5 11.41 40.86 6.05
CA ILE A 5 10.04 40.29 6.04
C ILE A 5 9.03 41.30 5.47
N GLN A 6 8.05 40.84 4.68
CA GLN A 6 6.75 41.51 4.55
C GLN A 6 5.58 40.50 4.58
N LYS A 7 4.65 40.78 5.49
CA LYS A 7 3.31 40.21 5.63
C LYS A 7 2.43 40.63 4.45
N LEU A 8 1.57 39.74 3.97
CA LEU A 8 0.21 40.13 3.58
C LEU A 8 -0.79 38.98 3.82
N LEU A 9 -1.81 39.35 4.58
CA LEU A 9 -2.91 38.55 5.11
C LEU A 9 -4.13 38.79 4.19
N THR A 10 -4.93 37.74 4.00
CA THR A 10 -6.40 37.76 3.81
C THR A 10 -7.00 38.68 2.74
N ARG A 11 -7.57 38.08 1.69
CA ARG A 11 -8.94 38.37 1.18
C ARG A 11 -9.32 37.35 0.10
N ASP A 12 -10.63 37.12 -0.03
CA ASP A 12 -11.31 36.37 -1.10
C ASP A 12 -11.68 34.90 -0.85
N LEU A 13 -12.34 34.66 0.28
CA LEU A 13 -13.42 33.68 0.39
C LEU A 13 -14.75 34.44 0.53
N LEU A 14 -15.42 34.78 -0.59
CA LEU A 14 -16.86 35.12 -0.63
C LEU A 14 -17.32 35.44 -2.05
N ARG A 15 -17.77 34.41 -2.79
CA ARG A 15 -18.82 34.48 -3.84
C ARG A 15 -18.92 33.11 -4.51
N ILE A 16 -19.99 32.39 -4.24
CA ILE A 16 -20.85 31.66 -5.20
C ILE A 16 -21.95 31.03 -4.35
N CYS A 17 -23.03 31.78 -4.15
CA CYS A 17 -24.33 31.31 -3.68
C CYS A 17 -25.35 32.26 -4.32
N ARG A 18 -25.92 31.88 -5.46
CA ARG A 18 -27.19 32.40 -5.99
C ARG A 18 -27.54 31.67 -7.28
N GLY A 19 -28.65 30.92 -7.23
CA GLY A 19 -29.20 30.23 -8.39
C GLY A 19 -30.45 29.42 -8.05
N ALA A 20 -31.38 30.01 -7.31
CA ALA A 20 -32.71 29.44 -7.11
C ALA A 20 -33.60 29.80 -8.31
N ILE A 21 -34.19 28.80 -8.97
CA ILE A 21 -35.35 28.97 -9.86
C ILE A 21 -36.42 27.99 -9.38
N TYR A 22 -37.38 28.52 -8.63
CA TYR A 22 -38.62 27.85 -8.24
C TYR A 22 -39.74 28.37 -9.17
N LYS A 23 -40.41 27.47 -9.90
CA LYS A 23 -41.66 27.75 -10.61
C LYS A 23 -42.84 27.36 -9.72
N PRO A 24 -43.86 28.21 -9.53
CA PRO A 24 -45.14 27.78 -8.97
C PRO A 24 -46.11 27.38 -10.08
N ILE A 25 -46.84 26.29 -9.89
CA ILE A 25 -48.04 25.96 -10.68
C ILE A 25 -49.24 25.88 -9.73
N ALA A 26 -50.35 26.34 -10.30
CA ALA A 26 -51.58 26.80 -9.68
C ALA A 26 -52.35 25.78 -8.83
N VAL A 27 -53.08 26.37 -7.88
CA VAL A 27 -54.15 25.78 -7.08
C VAL A 27 -55.43 25.76 -7.90
N ASP A 28 -56.14 24.63 -7.90
CA ASP A 28 -57.58 24.62 -8.18
C ASP A 28 -58.35 23.64 -7.25
N LYS A 29 -59.63 23.95 -7.12
CA LYS A 29 -60.60 23.74 -6.02
C LYS A 29 -61.03 22.31 -5.60
N PRO A 30 -61.78 22.18 -4.47
CA PRO A 30 -61.95 20.93 -3.71
C PRO A 30 -63.22 20.15 -4.04
N VAL A 31 -63.23 18.84 -3.75
CA VAL A 31 -64.45 18.01 -3.71
C VAL A 31 -64.43 17.01 -2.54
N ALA A 32 -65.45 17.15 -1.70
CA ALA A 32 -66.19 16.20 -0.88
C ALA A 32 -65.52 15.00 -0.17
N ALA A 33 -65.74 15.03 1.15
CA ALA A 33 -65.69 13.98 2.16
C ALA A 33 -66.02 12.53 1.74
N LYS A 34 -65.23 11.60 2.28
CA LYS A 34 -65.72 10.29 2.78
C LYS A 34 -64.95 9.87 4.03
N LYS A 35 -65.71 9.50 5.07
CA LYS A 35 -65.24 8.92 6.34
C LYS A 35 -64.87 7.45 6.16
N GLY A 36 -63.82 7.01 6.86
CA GLY A 36 -63.43 5.62 7.10
C GLY A 36 -62.07 5.64 7.80
N LEU A 37 -62.02 5.70 9.13
CA LEU A 37 -62.08 4.57 10.07
C LEU A 37 -61.10 3.44 9.72
N HIS A 38 -60.13 3.24 10.64
CA HIS A 38 -59.09 2.20 10.69
C HIS A 38 -57.90 2.35 9.74
N SER A 39 -56.75 2.84 10.24
CA SER A 39 -55.41 2.31 9.90
C SER A 39 -54.30 3.07 10.65
N THR A 40 -54.28 3.03 11.99
CA THR A 40 -53.13 3.50 12.78
C THR A 40 -52.15 2.37 13.15
N GLY A 41 -52.46 1.11 12.80
CA GLY A 41 -51.57 -0.04 13.05
C GLY A 41 -50.56 -0.34 11.94
N VAL A 42 -50.80 0.10 10.70
CA VAL A 42 -49.93 -0.25 9.56
C VAL A 42 -48.74 0.72 9.42
N LEU A 43 -48.88 1.97 9.86
CA LEU A 43 -47.84 2.99 9.71
C LEU A 43 -46.66 2.80 10.68
N LEU A 44 -46.89 2.19 11.85
CA LEU A 44 -45.84 1.88 12.83
C LEU A 44 -45.03 0.65 12.42
N LEU A 45 -45.63 -0.32 11.72
CA LEU A 45 -44.94 -1.51 11.24
C LEU A 45 -44.03 -1.18 10.04
N SER A 46 -44.42 -0.24 9.16
CA SER A 46 -43.60 0.19 8.03
C SER A 46 -42.36 0.99 8.45
N ILE A 47 -42.43 1.77 9.54
CA ILE A 47 -41.28 2.54 10.04
C ILE A 47 -40.24 1.62 10.70
N VAL A 48 -40.67 0.54 11.38
CA VAL A 48 -39.75 -0.47 11.95
C VAL A 48 -39.10 -1.32 10.87
N CYS A 49 -39.83 -1.70 9.80
CA CYS A 49 -39.24 -2.45 8.68
C CYS A 49 -38.25 -1.63 7.85
N VAL A 50 -38.45 -0.32 7.67
CA VAL A 50 -37.47 0.55 6.97
C VAL A 50 -36.22 0.81 7.84
N ALA A 51 -36.37 0.90 9.17
CA ALA A 51 -35.22 1.02 10.07
C ALA A 51 -34.37 -0.26 10.16
N LEU A 52 -34.98 -1.45 9.98
CA LEU A 52 -34.27 -2.72 9.92
C LEU A 52 -33.56 -2.97 8.58
N LEU A 53 -34.02 -2.33 7.49
CA LEU A 53 -33.38 -2.42 6.16
C LEU A 53 -32.24 -1.41 5.96
N MET A 54 -32.09 -0.43 6.85
CA MET A 54 -31.01 0.58 6.80
C MET A 54 -29.88 0.32 7.81
N ALA A 55 -29.91 -0.83 8.51
CA ALA A 55 -28.90 -1.24 9.48
C ALA A 55 -27.83 -2.20 8.91
N SER A 56 -27.78 -2.41 7.60
CA SER A 56 -26.73 -3.23 6.97
C SER A 56 -26.23 -2.59 5.67
N CYS A 57 -25.36 -1.60 5.82
CA CYS A 57 -24.36 -1.21 4.83
C CYS A 57 -23.34 -0.30 5.54
N ASP A 58 -22.56 -0.87 6.46
CA ASP A 58 -21.22 -0.35 6.69
C ASP A 58 -20.37 -0.86 5.52
N PRO A 59 -19.75 0.01 4.70
CA PRO A 59 -18.69 -0.40 3.79
C PRO A 59 -17.42 -0.53 4.63
N SER A 60 -17.41 -1.48 5.55
CA SER A 60 -16.16 -2.02 6.06
C SER A 60 -15.76 -3.07 5.05
N ASP A 61 -14.69 -2.79 4.31
CA ASP A 61 -14.08 -3.70 3.35
C ASP A 61 -14.14 -5.14 3.87
N VAL A 62 -14.82 -5.98 3.10
CA VAL A 62 -14.82 -7.42 3.25
C VAL A 62 -13.43 -7.88 2.88
N SER A 63 -12.49 -7.78 3.82
CA SER A 63 -11.37 -8.70 3.82
C SER A 63 -11.98 -10.10 3.93
N SER A 64 -11.68 -10.92 2.93
CA SER A 64 -11.95 -12.34 2.93
C SER A 64 -11.61 -12.94 4.28
N GLN A 65 -12.62 -13.22 5.12
CA GLN A 65 -12.46 -14.12 6.25
C GLN A 65 -12.21 -15.52 5.68
N GLN A 66 -10.97 -15.78 5.28
CA GLN A 66 -10.45 -17.13 5.23
C GLN A 66 -10.60 -17.70 6.63
N SER A 67 -11.19 -18.89 6.72
CA SER A 67 -11.28 -19.69 7.94
C SER A 67 -9.89 -20.25 8.30
N GLY A 68 -8.91 -19.37 8.45
CA GLY A 68 -7.55 -19.68 8.85
C GLY A 68 -7.53 -20.13 10.30
N GLN A 69 -6.64 -21.07 10.61
CA GLN A 69 -6.35 -21.42 11.99
C GLN A 69 -5.89 -20.15 12.73
N SER A 70 -6.53 -19.84 13.85
CA SER A 70 -6.18 -18.68 14.68
C SER A 70 -5.79 -19.11 16.08
N THR A 71 -4.84 -18.40 16.68
CA THR A 71 -4.47 -18.58 18.09
C THR A 71 -4.83 -17.33 18.89
N THR A 72 -5.37 -17.54 20.09
CA THR A 72 -5.66 -16.47 21.06
C THR A 72 -4.88 -16.72 22.34
N PHE A 73 -4.23 -15.68 22.88
CA PHE A 73 -3.61 -15.69 24.19
C PHE A 73 -3.91 -14.37 24.93
N THR A 74 -3.71 -14.37 26.24
CA THR A 74 -3.95 -13.19 27.08
C THR A 74 -2.64 -12.47 27.35
N GLY A 75 -2.63 -11.16 27.13
CA GLY A 75 -1.48 -10.32 27.40
C GLY A 75 -1.12 -10.25 28.88
N SER A 76 0.18 -10.20 29.17
CA SER A 76 0.70 -10.36 30.53
C SER A 76 0.34 -9.21 31.47
N THR A 77 0.21 -7.99 30.94
CA THR A 77 0.12 -6.77 31.77
C THR A 77 -1.29 -6.21 31.78
N THR A 78 -1.88 -6.04 30.60
CA THR A 78 -3.20 -5.40 30.46
C THR A 78 -4.35 -6.41 30.52
N GLN A 79 -4.03 -7.71 30.47
CA GLN A 79 -5.00 -8.80 30.31
C GLN A 79 -5.83 -8.69 29.02
N GLN A 80 -5.36 -7.91 28.04
CA GLN A 80 -5.98 -7.81 26.73
C GLN A 80 -5.81 -9.14 25.97
N GLN A 81 -6.88 -9.62 25.33
CA GLN A 81 -6.79 -10.77 24.45
C GLN A 81 -6.10 -10.38 23.13
N ILE A 82 -5.16 -11.22 22.70
CA ILE A 82 -4.41 -11.09 21.46
C ILE A 82 -4.72 -12.34 20.62
N THR A 83 -5.36 -12.15 19.49
CA THR A 83 -5.74 -13.17 18.52
C THR A 83 -5.03 -12.88 17.20
N TYR A 84 -4.42 -13.89 16.60
CA TYR A 84 -3.73 -13.75 15.32
C TYR A 84 -3.88 -15.03 14.49
N SER A 85 -3.78 -14.90 13.17
CA SER A 85 -3.77 -16.06 12.27
C SER A 85 -2.47 -16.84 12.40
N THR A 86 -2.52 -18.16 12.33
CA THR A 86 -1.34 -19.03 12.29
C THR A 86 -0.99 -19.51 10.88
N ASP A 87 -1.64 -18.96 9.85
CA ASP A 87 -1.32 -19.28 8.45
C ASP A 87 0.06 -18.75 8.05
N ALA A 88 0.76 -19.49 7.20
CA ALA A 88 2.09 -19.11 6.71
C ALA A 88 2.04 -17.99 5.65
N ASN A 89 0.86 -17.67 5.12
CA ASN A 89 0.65 -16.61 4.15
C ASN A 89 0.00 -15.37 4.77
N ASP A 90 -0.43 -15.41 6.03
CA ASP A 90 -1.05 -14.27 6.68
C ASP A 90 0.02 -13.40 7.34
N VAL A 91 0.17 -12.16 6.85
CA VAL A 91 1.13 -11.18 7.40
C VAL A 91 0.62 -10.69 8.75
N LEU A 92 1.41 -10.88 9.80
CA LEU A 92 1.13 -10.30 11.13
C LEU A 92 1.78 -8.93 11.31
N ILE A 93 3.04 -8.81 10.89
CA ILE A 93 3.84 -7.60 11.01
C ILE A 93 4.58 -7.38 9.71
N ARG A 94 4.51 -6.17 9.17
CA ARG A 94 5.28 -5.78 8.01
C ARG A 94 5.81 -4.38 8.19
N THR A 95 7.04 -4.13 7.74
CA THR A 95 7.58 -2.77 7.74
C THR A 95 8.07 -2.35 6.37
N PHE A 96 7.87 -1.08 6.07
CA PHE A 96 8.42 -0.42 4.90
C PHE A 96 9.25 0.78 5.34
N TYR A 97 10.16 1.20 4.47
CA TYR A 97 10.90 2.44 4.64
C TYR A 97 10.88 3.19 3.33
N SER A 98 10.44 4.44 3.36
CA SER A 98 10.42 5.32 2.19
C SER A 98 10.01 6.73 2.62
N GLY A 99 10.14 7.71 1.74
CA GLY A 99 9.39 8.95 1.87
C GLY A 99 9.75 10.00 0.84
N GLY A 100 8.83 10.94 0.59
CA GLY A 100 9.12 12.20 -0.07
C GLY A 100 9.31 12.22 -1.57
N LEU A 101 9.18 13.38 -2.19
CA LEU A 101 9.35 13.57 -3.64
C LEU A 101 10.79 13.28 -4.15
N LYS A 102 11.75 12.99 -3.26
CA LYS A 102 13.14 12.62 -3.58
C LYS A 102 13.65 11.36 -2.89
N GLY A 103 12.84 10.67 -2.08
CA GLY A 103 13.38 9.60 -1.24
C GLY A 103 13.42 8.25 -1.93
N THR A 104 13.50 7.23 -1.10
CA THR A 104 13.88 5.88 -1.55
C THR A 104 12.69 5.10 -2.07
N PHE A 105 12.87 4.40 -3.19
CA PHE A 105 11.94 3.37 -3.64
C PHE A 105 12.45 2.02 -3.19
N ASN A 106 11.61 1.26 -2.49
CA ASN A 106 11.92 -0.10 -2.10
C ASN A 106 11.04 -1.07 -2.86
N LEU A 107 11.69 -2.04 -3.52
CA LEU A 107 11.01 -3.07 -4.28
C LEU A 107 10.16 -3.98 -3.40
N GLY A 108 10.39 -4.03 -2.10
CA GLY A 108 9.60 -4.82 -1.16
C GLY A 108 9.68 -4.28 0.26
N PRO A 109 8.99 -4.96 1.20
CA PRO A 109 9.10 -4.64 2.62
C PRO A 109 10.53 -4.77 3.15
N GLN A 110 10.87 -4.00 4.18
CA GLN A 110 12.10 -4.25 4.95
C GLN A 110 12.02 -5.56 5.71
N LEU A 111 10.82 -5.91 6.20
CA LEU A 111 10.51 -7.22 6.76
C LEU A 111 9.03 -7.55 6.60
N SER A 112 8.72 -8.84 6.54
CA SER A 112 7.38 -9.40 6.73
C SER A 112 7.48 -10.60 7.67
N LEU A 113 6.61 -10.65 8.69
CA LEU A 113 6.46 -11.75 9.65
C LEU A 113 5.06 -12.33 9.51
N TYR A 114 4.98 -13.65 9.30
CA TYR A 114 3.74 -14.37 9.03
C TYR A 114 3.20 -15.09 10.27
N GLY A 115 1.96 -15.56 10.16
CA GLY A 115 1.20 -16.23 11.22
C GLY A 115 1.90 -17.43 11.85
N ASP A 116 2.60 -18.20 11.02
CA ASP A 116 3.36 -19.39 11.44
C ASP A 116 4.73 -19.08 12.08
N GLY A 117 5.06 -17.81 12.25
CA GLY A 117 6.33 -17.31 12.78
C GLY A 117 7.46 -17.22 11.77
N THR A 118 7.25 -17.62 10.51
CA THR A 118 8.23 -17.38 9.45
C THR A 118 8.37 -15.88 9.23
N TYR A 119 9.60 -15.39 9.04
CA TYR A 119 9.84 -14.01 8.66
C TYR A 119 10.78 -13.93 7.46
N ILE A 120 10.58 -12.92 6.62
CA ILE A 120 11.45 -12.58 5.51
C ILE A 120 11.95 -11.15 5.74
N LEU A 121 13.27 -10.97 5.73
CA LEU A 121 13.94 -9.67 5.79
C LEU A 121 14.31 -9.27 4.35
N GLY A 122 13.82 -8.11 3.91
CA GLY A 122 13.91 -7.70 2.52
C GLY A 122 13.17 -8.67 1.60
N LEU A 123 13.87 -9.14 0.56
CA LEU A 123 13.37 -10.10 -0.43
C LEU A 123 14.29 -11.33 -0.56
N ASP A 124 15.23 -11.52 0.37
CA ASP A 124 16.36 -12.43 0.16
C ASP A 124 16.77 -13.25 1.39
N ARG A 125 16.29 -12.91 2.59
CA ARG A 125 16.64 -13.63 3.83
C ARG A 125 15.41 -14.08 4.58
N GLN A 126 15.38 -15.35 4.96
CA GLN A 126 14.28 -15.97 5.69
C GLN A 126 14.78 -16.49 7.04
N GLY A 127 13.96 -16.35 8.07
CA GLY A 127 14.13 -17.04 9.35
C GLY A 127 12.79 -17.45 9.93
N LYS A 128 12.81 -17.97 11.16
CA LYS A 128 11.59 -18.41 11.85
C LYS A 128 11.68 -18.15 13.35
N LEU A 129 10.62 -17.58 13.90
CA LEU A 129 10.37 -17.53 15.33
C LEU A 129 9.62 -18.79 15.75
N ASP A 130 9.96 -19.33 16.92
CA ASP A 130 9.07 -20.29 17.56
C ASP A 130 7.82 -19.59 18.11
N THR A 131 6.79 -20.38 18.43
CA THR A 131 5.51 -19.87 18.92
C THR A 131 5.66 -19.00 20.18
N THR A 132 6.59 -19.34 21.07
CA THR A 132 6.80 -18.61 22.33
C THR A 132 7.38 -17.23 22.04
N ALA A 133 8.43 -17.17 21.21
CA ALA A 133 9.07 -15.92 20.80
C ALA A 133 8.10 -15.01 20.03
N LEU A 134 7.28 -15.59 19.14
CA LEU A 134 6.25 -14.85 18.42
C LEU A 134 5.20 -14.26 19.38
N GLN A 135 4.63 -15.06 20.28
CA GLN A 135 3.65 -14.59 21.25
C GLN A 135 4.25 -13.53 22.19
N GLN A 136 5.50 -13.69 22.62
CA GLN A 136 6.19 -12.68 23.42
C GLN A 136 6.38 -11.36 22.68
N LEU A 137 6.72 -11.41 21.38
CA LEU A 137 6.79 -10.21 20.53
C LEU A 137 5.43 -9.53 20.46
N LEU A 138 4.38 -10.25 20.06
CA LEU A 138 3.02 -9.70 19.93
C LEU A 138 2.51 -9.13 21.27
N ASN A 139 2.76 -9.83 22.38
CA ASN A 139 2.47 -9.34 23.73
C ASN A 139 3.20 -8.02 24.00
N THR A 140 4.49 -7.93 23.68
CA THR A 140 5.27 -6.70 23.92
C THR A 140 4.71 -5.53 23.10
N LEU A 141 4.35 -5.76 21.84
CA LEU A 141 3.78 -4.72 20.97
C LEU A 141 2.40 -4.23 21.47
N VAL A 142 1.52 -5.14 21.86
CA VAL A 142 0.16 -4.79 22.29
C VAL A 142 0.14 -4.30 23.73
N ASP A 143 0.69 -5.05 24.67
CA ASP A 143 0.55 -4.78 26.10
C ASP A 143 1.57 -3.77 26.62
N THR A 144 2.83 -3.86 26.16
CA THR A 144 3.91 -3.00 26.68
C THR A 144 3.93 -1.66 25.94
N TYR A 145 3.85 -1.69 24.61
CA TYR A 145 3.85 -0.46 23.82
C TYR A 145 2.45 0.09 23.55
N GLY A 146 1.39 -0.70 23.69
CA GLY A 146 0.03 -0.19 23.56
C GLY A 146 -0.34 0.22 22.13
N LEU A 147 0.28 -0.37 21.10
CA LEU A 147 0.16 0.10 19.71
C LEU A 147 -1.31 0.18 19.24
N LEU A 148 -2.15 -0.77 19.63
CA LEU A 148 -3.57 -0.81 19.27
C LEU A 148 -4.41 0.34 19.87
N ASN A 149 -3.86 1.05 20.86
CA ASN A 149 -4.55 2.09 21.62
C ASN A 149 -4.08 3.50 21.26
N PHE A 150 -3.16 3.63 20.30
CA PHE A 150 -2.65 4.92 19.84
C PHE A 150 -3.79 5.79 19.30
N LYS A 151 -3.71 7.10 19.59
CA LYS A 151 -4.67 8.07 19.04
C LYS A 151 -4.20 8.63 17.72
N ARG A 152 -2.89 8.66 17.51
CA ARG A 152 -2.28 9.12 16.28
C ARG A 152 -1.61 7.94 15.55
N GLN A 153 -1.85 7.86 14.24
CA GLN A 153 -1.24 6.84 13.39
C GLN A 153 0.01 7.34 12.66
N GLN A 154 0.11 8.65 12.39
CA GLN A 154 1.20 9.21 11.60
C GLN A 154 2.05 10.19 12.42
N PHE A 155 3.27 9.78 12.79
CA PHE A 155 4.24 10.61 13.50
C PHE A 155 5.28 11.17 12.55
N PHE A 156 4.94 12.28 11.90
CA PHE A 156 5.75 12.91 10.87
C PHE A 156 5.41 14.41 10.75
N ASP A 157 6.42 15.26 10.75
CA ASP A 157 6.27 16.73 10.70
C ASP A 157 7.03 17.41 9.55
N ILE A 158 7.97 16.71 8.89
CA ILE A 158 8.83 17.30 7.86
C ILE A 158 8.53 16.62 6.52
N PRO A 159 7.82 17.27 5.58
CA PRO A 159 7.62 16.73 4.24
C PRO A 159 8.93 16.30 3.59
N ASP A 160 8.82 15.33 2.70
CA ASP A 160 9.95 14.83 1.92
C ASP A 160 11.10 14.19 2.70
N GLN A 161 10.81 13.57 3.84
CA GLN A 161 11.75 12.74 4.59
C GLN A 161 11.31 11.28 4.58
N ASP A 162 12.27 10.37 4.60
CA ASP A 162 11.98 8.97 4.79
C ASP A 162 11.33 8.73 6.18
N ALA A 163 10.45 7.75 6.23
CA ALA A 163 9.80 7.25 7.42
C ALA A 163 9.69 5.73 7.37
N THR A 164 9.58 5.11 8.54
CA THR A 164 9.25 3.69 8.66
C THR A 164 7.75 3.54 8.83
N PHE A 165 7.14 2.75 7.96
CA PHE A 165 5.75 2.32 8.10
C PHE A 165 5.71 0.95 8.76
N LEU A 166 4.80 0.78 9.69
CA LEU A 166 4.50 -0.47 10.38
C LEU A 166 3.05 -0.84 10.08
N GLU A 167 2.87 -1.98 9.43
CA GLU A 167 1.60 -2.68 9.32
C GLU A 167 1.53 -3.75 10.42
N LEU A 168 0.39 -3.81 11.10
CA LEU A 168 0.12 -4.77 12.17
C LEU A 168 -1.30 -5.36 11.99
N ASN A 169 -1.36 -6.67 11.75
CA ASN A 169 -2.60 -7.42 11.52
C ASN A 169 -2.85 -8.41 12.65
N ILE A 170 -3.56 -7.97 13.68
CA ILE A 170 -3.92 -8.78 14.85
C ILE A 170 -5.30 -8.38 15.35
N ASN A 171 -5.95 -9.24 16.13
CA ASN A 171 -7.30 -9.03 16.65
C ASN A 171 -8.35 -8.76 15.55
N GLY A 172 -8.14 -9.29 14.34
CA GLY A 172 -8.98 -9.03 13.18
C GLY A 172 -8.95 -7.56 12.72
N LYS A 173 -7.93 -6.79 13.12
CA LYS A 173 -7.74 -5.39 12.74
C LYS A 173 -6.45 -5.24 11.95
N HIS A 174 -6.53 -4.45 10.90
CA HIS A 174 -5.39 -3.91 10.18
C HIS A 174 -5.07 -2.52 10.76
N LEU A 175 -3.85 -2.34 11.27
CA LEU A 175 -3.37 -1.08 11.82
C LEU A 175 -2.09 -0.66 11.11
N GLU A 176 -2.06 0.58 10.66
CA GLU A 176 -0.86 1.20 10.11
C GLU A 176 -0.37 2.34 11.01
N LEU A 177 0.94 2.34 11.28
CA LEU A 177 1.63 3.38 12.03
C LEU A 177 2.85 3.87 11.24
N MET A 178 3.01 5.19 11.11
CA MET A 178 4.16 5.82 10.43
C MET A 178 5.05 6.50 11.46
N HIS A 179 6.34 6.17 11.44
CA HIS A 179 7.38 6.73 12.30
C HIS A 179 8.44 7.43 11.45
N GLY A 180 8.42 8.76 11.43
CA GLY A 180 9.43 9.58 10.77
C GLY A 180 9.90 10.74 11.64
N ALA A 181 10.47 11.78 11.00
CA ALA A 181 10.92 12.97 11.71
C ALA A 181 9.73 13.67 12.40
N PHE A 182 9.74 13.70 13.73
CA PHE A 182 8.62 14.19 14.55
C PHE A 182 9.10 15.06 15.72
N GLY A 183 8.30 16.05 16.10
CA GLY A 183 8.56 16.97 17.21
C GLY A 183 9.08 18.35 16.80
N SER A 184 9.02 18.70 15.51
CA SER A 184 9.40 20.04 15.03
C SER A 184 8.24 21.04 15.15
N GLN A 185 7.01 20.55 15.26
CA GLN A 185 5.79 21.34 15.53
C GLN A 185 5.34 21.18 17.00
N PRO A 186 4.50 22.10 17.53
CA PRO A 186 3.88 21.92 18.84
C PRO A 186 3.10 20.60 18.90
N THR A 187 3.46 19.75 19.86
CA THR A 187 2.93 18.39 20.03
C THR A 187 2.50 18.17 21.47
N THR A 188 1.47 17.33 21.67
CA THR A 188 1.00 17.02 23.03
C THR A 188 1.99 16.07 23.73
N PRO A 189 2.00 16.00 25.07
CA PRO A 189 2.77 14.99 25.80
C PRO A 189 2.40 13.56 25.38
N GLN A 190 1.13 13.32 25.06
CA GLN A 190 0.65 12.03 24.58
C GLN A 190 1.26 11.68 23.22
N ASP A 191 1.29 12.61 22.26
CA ASP A 191 1.89 12.36 20.95
C ASP A 191 3.37 11.99 21.06
N LYS A 192 4.10 12.67 21.94
CA LYS A 192 5.53 12.40 22.18
C LYS A 192 5.76 11.03 22.78
N ASP A 193 4.91 10.61 23.71
CA ASP A 193 4.96 9.30 24.32
C ASP A 193 4.62 8.18 23.32
N GLU A 194 3.54 8.34 22.53
CA GLU A 194 3.16 7.39 21.48
C GLU A 194 4.27 7.26 20.41
N TYR A 195 4.86 8.38 19.97
CA TYR A 195 6.02 8.38 19.06
C TYR A 195 7.21 7.57 19.62
N GLN A 196 7.58 7.81 20.88
CA GLN A 196 8.68 7.08 21.53
C GLN A 196 8.38 5.59 21.68
N ARG A 197 7.13 5.23 21.99
CA ARG A 197 6.69 3.83 22.09
C ARG A 197 6.72 3.13 20.73
N LEU A 198 6.34 3.81 19.65
CA LEU A 198 6.48 3.28 18.29
C LEU A 198 7.94 3.05 17.90
N GLY A 199 8.84 4.00 18.18
CA GLY A 199 10.27 3.82 17.92
C GLY A 199 10.87 2.63 18.68
N LYS A 200 10.47 2.44 19.95
CA LYS A 200 10.85 1.26 20.74
C LYS A 200 10.25 -0.03 20.17
N ALA A 201 9.00 -0.01 19.73
CA ALA A 201 8.35 -1.15 19.10
C ALA A 201 9.09 -1.61 17.83
N LEU A 202 9.42 -0.68 16.93
CA LEU A 202 10.20 -0.95 15.71
C LEU A 202 11.58 -1.54 16.03
N THR A 203 12.24 -1.00 17.07
CA THR A 203 13.53 -1.52 17.54
C THR A 203 13.40 -2.95 18.06
N THR A 204 12.36 -3.22 18.86
CA THR A 204 12.09 -4.55 19.42
C THR A 204 11.77 -5.57 18.33
N ILE A 205 10.93 -5.23 17.35
CA ILE A 205 10.69 -6.08 16.17
C ILE A 205 12.01 -6.43 15.50
N THR A 206 12.81 -5.43 15.16
CA THR A 206 14.09 -5.63 14.49
C THR A 206 15.02 -6.53 15.31
N HIS A 207 15.10 -6.32 16.63
CA HIS A 207 15.97 -7.11 17.52
C HIS A 207 15.51 -8.56 17.67
N THR A 208 14.20 -8.80 17.78
CA THR A 208 13.64 -10.16 17.87
C THR A 208 13.94 -10.98 16.61
N LEU A 209 14.06 -10.34 15.45
CA LEU A 209 14.32 -11.00 14.17
C LEU A 209 15.83 -11.14 13.82
N GLN A 210 16.75 -10.89 14.76
CA GLN A 210 18.21 -11.01 14.55
C GLN A 210 18.74 -12.46 14.63
N GLY A 211 17.86 -13.46 14.55
CA GLY A 211 18.23 -14.88 14.61
C GLY A 211 18.97 -15.37 13.37
N PRO A 212 19.35 -16.67 13.34
CA PRO A 212 19.92 -17.29 12.15
C PRO A 212 18.94 -17.21 10.97
N THR A 213 19.46 -16.88 9.79
CA THR A 213 18.69 -16.79 8.55
C THR A 213 19.29 -17.65 7.45
N THR A 214 18.44 -18.06 6.51
CA THR A 214 18.80 -18.70 5.25
C THR A 214 18.39 -17.81 4.09
N SER A 215 18.89 -18.07 2.88
CA SER A 215 18.42 -17.36 1.70
C SER A 215 16.95 -17.68 1.42
N TYR A 216 16.14 -16.64 1.20
CA TYR A 216 14.79 -16.76 0.66
C TYR A 216 14.88 -16.94 -0.85
N THR A 217 14.18 -17.94 -1.38
CA THR A 217 14.12 -18.20 -2.83
C THR A 217 12.67 -18.37 -3.24
N GLY A 218 12.08 -17.30 -3.79
CA GLY A 218 10.76 -17.37 -4.40
C GLY A 218 10.82 -18.14 -5.73
N SER A 219 9.82 -18.98 -5.99
CA SER A 219 9.70 -19.71 -7.27
C SER A 219 8.87 -18.96 -8.32
N THR A 220 8.22 -17.88 -7.91
CA THR A 220 7.34 -17.05 -8.73
C THR A 220 7.84 -15.62 -8.67
N PHE A 221 7.81 -14.93 -9.81
CA PHE A 221 8.36 -13.60 -9.96
C PHE A 221 7.36 -12.66 -10.59
N ALA A 222 7.37 -11.42 -10.10
CA ALA A 222 6.83 -10.30 -10.82
C ALA A 222 7.92 -9.72 -11.72
N LEU A 223 7.52 -9.39 -12.94
CA LEU A 223 8.31 -8.58 -13.85
C LEU A 223 7.93 -7.12 -13.62
N LEU A 224 8.96 -6.31 -13.40
CA LEU A 224 8.87 -4.86 -13.32
C LEU A 224 9.79 -4.28 -14.39
N VAL A 225 9.25 -3.43 -15.27
CA VAL A 225 9.98 -2.85 -16.39
C VAL A 225 9.84 -1.34 -16.41
N ARG A 226 10.96 -0.66 -16.57
CA ARG A 226 11.00 0.79 -16.80
C ARG A 226 11.97 1.10 -17.92
N GLN A 227 11.58 1.99 -18.83
CA GLN A 227 12.51 2.56 -19.81
C GLN A 227 13.58 3.42 -19.10
N THR A 228 14.83 3.31 -19.53
CA THR A 228 15.97 4.03 -18.97
C THR A 228 16.76 4.74 -20.05
N PHE A 229 17.23 5.94 -19.74
CA PHE A 229 18.10 6.74 -20.63
C PHE A 229 19.56 6.77 -20.14
N SER A 230 19.85 6.00 -19.09
CA SER A 230 21.15 5.96 -18.41
C SER A 230 21.79 4.57 -18.42
N ALA A 231 21.40 3.73 -19.39
CA ALA A 231 21.96 2.39 -19.55
C ALA A 231 23.49 2.44 -19.72
N ASN A 232 24.18 1.48 -19.09
CA ASN A 232 25.64 1.43 -19.16
C ASN A 232 26.13 0.86 -20.50
N LEU A 233 26.35 1.74 -21.48
CA LEU A 233 26.80 1.36 -22.83
C LEU A 233 28.24 0.80 -22.88
N GLN A 234 28.96 0.78 -21.76
CA GLN A 234 30.26 0.11 -21.66
C GLN A 234 30.11 -1.41 -21.46
N GLN A 235 28.89 -1.91 -21.24
CA GLN A 235 28.58 -3.32 -21.10
C GLN A 235 27.74 -3.79 -22.30
N THR A 236 27.87 -5.06 -22.67
CA THR A 236 26.96 -5.66 -23.65
C THR A 236 25.57 -5.74 -23.05
N ILE A 237 24.61 -5.04 -23.65
CA ILE A 237 23.21 -5.05 -23.24
C ILE A 237 22.47 -6.08 -24.11
N PRO A 238 21.90 -7.14 -23.52
CA PRO A 238 21.21 -8.18 -24.28
C PRO A 238 19.88 -7.68 -24.85
N GLY A 239 19.42 -8.35 -25.92
CA GLY A 239 18.07 -8.16 -26.44
C GLY A 239 17.02 -8.82 -25.54
N TRP A 240 15.78 -8.34 -25.63
CA TRP A 240 14.65 -8.96 -24.93
C TRP A 240 14.39 -10.39 -25.42
N PRO A 241 14.32 -11.41 -24.53
CA PRO A 241 14.24 -12.81 -24.95
C PRO A 241 12.81 -13.32 -25.14
N LEU A 242 11.78 -12.56 -24.74
CA LEU A 242 10.39 -13.01 -24.83
C LEU A 242 9.73 -12.55 -26.14
N SER A 243 8.81 -13.37 -26.65
CA SER A 243 7.99 -13.04 -27.83
C SER A 243 6.52 -12.78 -27.51
N ASP A 244 6.11 -13.06 -26.28
CA ASP A 244 4.72 -12.90 -25.82
C ASP A 244 4.30 -11.43 -25.73
N PHE A 245 5.25 -10.56 -25.37
CA PHE A 245 5.08 -9.12 -25.25
C PHE A 245 6.44 -8.43 -25.35
N THR A 246 6.41 -7.15 -25.72
CA THR A 246 7.60 -6.29 -25.85
C THR A 246 7.92 -5.59 -24.53
N LEU A 247 9.17 -5.14 -24.36
CA LEU A 247 9.55 -4.29 -23.22
C LEU A 247 8.78 -2.97 -23.21
N ALA A 248 8.46 -2.42 -24.38
CA ALA A 248 7.64 -1.22 -24.48
C ALA A 248 6.22 -1.44 -23.90
N GLN A 249 5.59 -2.61 -24.19
CA GLN A 249 4.30 -2.99 -23.62
C GLN A 249 4.36 -3.13 -22.10
N ALA A 250 5.38 -3.84 -21.59
CA ALA A 250 5.55 -4.04 -20.15
C ALA A 250 5.80 -2.71 -19.41
N ALA A 251 6.70 -1.87 -19.92
CA ALA A 251 7.00 -0.57 -19.31
C ALA A 251 5.79 0.36 -19.28
N ALA A 252 5.01 0.41 -20.37
CA ALA A 252 3.80 1.22 -20.43
C ALA A 252 2.70 0.67 -19.50
N PHE A 253 2.63 -0.64 -19.31
CA PHE A 253 1.68 -1.27 -18.39
C PHE A 253 2.01 -0.99 -16.92
N ASP A 254 3.28 -1.07 -16.55
CA ASP A 254 3.73 -0.83 -15.17
C ASP A 254 3.68 0.66 -14.82
N CYS A 255 4.18 1.52 -15.71
CA CYS A 255 4.53 2.91 -15.41
C CYS A 255 3.80 3.97 -16.26
N GLY A 256 2.92 3.55 -17.17
CA GLY A 256 2.29 4.46 -18.13
C GLY A 256 3.24 4.94 -19.23
N LEU A 257 2.70 5.75 -20.14
CA LEU A 257 3.48 6.36 -21.21
C LEU A 257 4.44 7.43 -20.66
N ILE A 258 5.63 7.49 -21.23
CA ILE A 258 6.51 8.65 -21.03
C ILE A 258 5.83 9.86 -21.69
N PRO A 259 5.61 10.96 -20.95
CA PRO A 259 5.05 12.18 -21.52
C PRO A 259 5.92 12.68 -22.68
N GLU A 260 5.28 13.19 -23.73
CA GLU A 260 6.00 13.94 -24.77
C GLU A 260 6.59 15.20 -24.12
N ASP A 261 7.92 15.22 -23.99
CA ASP A 261 8.67 16.36 -23.50
C ASP A 261 9.65 16.79 -24.58
N ASP A 262 9.38 17.95 -25.18
CA ASP A 262 10.16 18.51 -26.26
C ASP A 262 11.44 19.21 -25.78
N VAL A 263 11.64 19.34 -24.45
CA VAL A 263 12.74 20.14 -23.88
C VAL A 263 13.72 19.34 -23.03
N SER A 264 13.36 18.17 -22.50
CA SER A 264 14.30 17.32 -21.78
C SER A 264 15.02 16.33 -22.69
N THR A 265 16.32 16.17 -22.47
CA THR A 265 17.13 15.19 -23.20
C THR A 265 16.83 13.74 -22.78
N ASN A 266 16.23 13.54 -21.60
CA ASN A 266 15.94 12.24 -21.00
C ASN A 266 14.59 12.31 -20.25
N PRO A 267 13.45 12.21 -20.96
CA PRO A 267 12.14 12.28 -20.32
C PRO A 267 11.91 11.03 -19.46
N GLU A 268 11.99 11.16 -18.14
CA GLU A 268 11.80 10.04 -17.21
C GLU A 268 10.53 10.22 -16.37
N THR A 269 9.82 9.11 -16.11
CA THR A 269 8.73 9.07 -15.13
C THR A 269 9.27 8.72 -13.73
N ALA A 270 8.51 9.04 -12.68
CA ALA A 270 8.89 8.74 -11.30
C ALA A 270 8.71 7.24 -10.93
N CYS A 271 7.97 6.48 -11.74
CA CYS A 271 7.66 5.07 -11.51
C CYS A 271 8.91 4.19 -11.51
N LEU A 272 8.98 3.23 -10.58
CA LEU A 272 10.14 2.33 -10.38
C LEU A 272 11.48 3.07 -10.16
N LYS A 273 11.40 4.34 -9.75
CA LYS A 273 12.53 5.17 -9.34
C LYS A 273 12.27 5.78 -7.97
N PHE A 274 11.06 6.29 -7.79
CA PHE A 274 10.57 6.92 -6.57
C PHE A 274 9.19 6.38 -6.19
N THR A 275 8.31 6.11 -7.15
CA THR A 275 6.94 5.63 -6.91
C THR A 275 6.75 4.17 -7.29
N ILE A 276 5.80 3.51 -6.63
CA ILE A 276 5.30 2.19 -7.05
C ILE A 276 4.66 2.27 -8.45
N PRO A 277 4.66 1.18 -9.23
CA PRO A 277 3.92 1.11 -10.48
C PRO A 277 2.41 0.94 -10.21
N GLU A 278 1.58 1.18 -11.22
CA GLU A 278 0.13 0.99 -11.11
C GLU A 278 -0.25 -0.50 -11.11
N ASN A 279 0.51 -1.30 -11.85
CA ASN A 279 0.34 -2.74 -11.98
C ASN A 279 1.73 -3.39 -12.10
N ALA A 280 1.79 -4.71 -11.97
CA ALA A 280 2.98 -5.49 -12.28
C ALA A 280 2.58 -6.77 -13.02
N ILE A 281 3.52 -7.39 -13.74
CA ILE A 281 3.23 -8.59 -14.53
C ILE A 281 3.66 -9.84 -13.75
N LEU A 282 2.75 -10.81 -13.57
CA LEU A 282 3.11 -12.12 -13.03
C LEU A 282 3.67 -13.01 -14.13
N LEU A 283 4.93 -13.44 -13.98
CA LEU A 283 5.58 -14.29 -14.99
C LEU A 283 5.21 -15.76 -14.85
N THR A 284 5.15 -16.44 -16.00
CA THR A 284 5.13 -17.91 -16.06
C THR A 284 6.54 -18.49 -15.84
N SER A 285 6.63 -19.76 -15.45
CA SER A 285 7.91 -20.45 -15.24
C SER A 285 8.78 -20.54 -16.51
N GLU A 286 8.17 -20.50 -17.71
CA GLU A 286 8.93 -20.45 -18.97
C GLU A 286 9.57 -19.09 -19.19
N GLN A 287 8.79 -18.02 -18.97
CA GLN A 287 9.27 -16.64 -19.08
C GLN A 287 10.38 -16.35 -18.06
N ILE A 288 10.22 -16.81 -16.82
CA ILE A 288 11.25 -16.69 -15.76
C ILE A 288 12.57 -17.31 -16.24
N ARG A 289 12.56 -18.57 -16.69
CA ARG A 289 13.77 -19.26 -17.16
C ARG A 289 14.45 -18.55 -18.32
N SER A 290 13.67 -18.04 -19.28
CA SER A 290 14.21 -17.31 -20.44
C SER A 290 14.89 -16.00 -20.03
N ILE A 291 14.31 -15.25 -19.09
CA ILE A 291 14.90 -14.00 -18.59
C ILE A 291 16.13 -14.29 -17.72
N GLU A 292 16.05 -15.24 -16.79
CA GLU A 292 17.15 -15.61 -15.89
C GLU A 292 18.38 -16.11 -16.66
N ALA A 293 18.19 -16.85 -17.74
CA ALA A 293 19.26 -17.31 -18.61
C ALA A 293 20.07 -16.14 -19.21
N VAL A 294 19.40 -15.01 -19.50
CA VAL A 294 20.04 -13.79 -20.00
C VAL A 294 20.65 -12.97 -18.86
N LEU A 295 19.99 -12.92 -17.70
CA LEU A 295 20.47 -12.19 -16.52
C LEU A 295 21.65 -12.86 -15.79
N ASN A 296 21.99 -14.11 -16.14
CA ASN A 296 23.09 -14.88 -15.53
C ASN A 296 22.99 -14.97 -14.00
N GLY A 297 21.78 -15.24 -13.50
CA GLY A 297 21.50 -15.37 -12.06
C GLY A 297 21.35 -14.05 -11.30
N LYS A 298 21.36 -12.90 -11.99
CA LYS A 298 20.98 -11.61 -11.39
C LYS A 298 19.46 -11.45 -11.40
N GLN A 299 18.94 -10.70 -10.43
CA GLN A 299 17.51 -10.34 -10.36
C GLN A 299 17.18 -9.05 -11.11
N GLN A 300 18.18 -8.35 -11.65
CA GLN A 300 17.95 -7.15 -12.45
C GLN A 300 19.05 -6.95 -13.50
N GLY A 301 18.70 -6.27 -14.58
CA GLY A 301 19.62 -5.90 -15.64
C GLY A 301 18.97 -4.99 -16.68
N ASP A 302 19.81 -4.38 -17.52
CA ASP A 302 19.34 -3.59 -18.65
C ASP A 302 19.17 -4.48 -19.88
N PHE A 303 18.16 -4.17 -20.69
CA PHE A 303 17.85 -4.82 -21.96
C PHE A 303 17.67 -3.78 -23.07
N PHE A 304 17.85 -4.22 -24.31
CA PHE A 304 17.70 -3.40 -25.51
C PHE A 304 16.56 -3.93 -26.39
N GLU A 305 15.68 -3.05 -26.86
CA GLU A 305 14.59 -3.36 -27.80
C GLU A 305 14.29 -2.12 -28.65
N ASP A 306 14.22 -2.28 -29.97
CA ASP A 306 13.82 -1.24 -30.94
C ASP A 306 14.51 0.13 -30.75
N GLY A 307 15.80 0.13 -30.44
CA GLY A 307 16.58 1.36 -30.26
C GLY A 307 16.46 1.99 -28.87
N GLN A 308 15.71 1.38 -27.95
CA GLN A 308 15.48 1.85 -26.58
C GLN A 308 16.11 0.90 -25.55
N TYR A 309 16.36 1.43 -24.35
CA TYR A 309 16.88 0.67 -23.23
C TYR A 309 15.87 0.60 -22.09
N TYR A 310 15.82 -0.55 -21.42
CA TYR A 310 14.91 -0.79 -20.31
C TYR A 310 15.65 -1.46 -19.17
N THR A 311 15.39 -0.98 -17.95
CA THR A 311 15.78 -1.71 -16.74
C THR A 311 14.67 -2.70 -16.43
N VAL A 312 15.04 -3.97 -16.33
CA VAL A 312 14.17 -5.09 -16.00
C VAL A 312 14.54 -5.61 -14.62
N ILE A 313 13.53 -5.81 -13.78
CA ILE A 313 13.67 -6.34 -12.42
C ILE A 313 12.75 -7.57 -12.28
N LEU A 314 13.35 -8.69 -11.90
CA LEU A 314 12.68 -9.91 -11.46
C LEU A 314 12.54 -9.86 -9.92
N ARG A 315 11.36 -9.50 -9.44
CA ARG A 315 11.08 -9.44 -8.01
C ARG A 315 10.42 -10.76 -7.56
N PRO A 316 11.07 -11.56 -6.68
CA PRO A 316 10.41 -12.74 -6.13
C PRO A 316 9.16 -12.33 -5.36
N LEU A 317 8.09 -13.12 -5.46
CA LEU A 317 6.89 -12.92 -4.65
C LEU A 317 7.13 -13.43 -3.23
N LEU A 318 6.53 -12.75 -2.26
CA LEU A 318 6.40 -13.18 -0.88
C LEU A 318 5.18 -14.14 -0.71
N PRO A 319 5.13 -14.93 0.38
CA PRO A 319 4.04 -15.88 0.63
C PRO A 319 2.62 -15.31 0.48
N ASP A 320 2.33 -14.15 1.07
CA ASP A 320 1.02 -13.49 1.02
C ASP A 320 0.67 -13.02 -0.40
N GLU A 321 1.65 -12.47 -1.11
CA GLU A 321 1.47 -11.91 -2.45
C GLU A 321 1.11 -12.96 -3.50
N LEU A 322 1.51 -14.22 -3.27
CA LEU A 322 1.14 -15.36 -4.12
C LEU A 322 -0.36 -15.62 -4.09
N GLN A 323 -0.98 -15.48 -2.91
CA GLN A 323 -2.39 -15.71 -2.71
C GLN A 323 -3.21 -14.53 -3.25
N ASP A 324 -2.81 -13.32 -2.86
CA ASP A 324 -3.61 -12.12 -3.10
C ASP A 324 -3.38 -11.53 -4.49
N LYS A 325 -2.34 -12.00 -5.20
CA LYS A 325 -1.92 -11.47 -6.50
C LYS A 325 -1.67 -9.97 -6.44
N THR A 326 -1.02 -9.53 -5.37
CA THR A 326 -0.64 -8.14 -5.15
C THR A 326 0.78 -8.08 -4.59
N LEU A 327 1.64 -7.22 -5.11
CA LEU A 327 2.96 -6.98 -4.54
C LEU A 327 2.87 -5.98 -3.40
N ALA A 328 3.57 -6.29 -2.32
CA ALA A 328 3.82 -5.38 -1.23
C ALA A 328 5.01 -4.48 -1.62
N MET A 329 4.72 -3.26 -2.03
CA MET A 329 5.73 -2.28 -2.45
C MET A 329 5.43 -0.95 -1.78
N PHE A 330 6.48 -0.16 -1.56
CA PHE A 330 6.31 1.15 -0.95
C PHE A 330 7.27 2.13 -1.58
N GLY A 331 6.70 3.22 -2.09
CA GLY A 331 7.41 4.30 -2.71
C GLY A 331 7.14 5.62 -1.99
N SER A 332 7.69 6.65 -2.59
CA SER A 332 7.90 7.92 -1.94
C SER A 332 6.67 8.84 -1.98
N ALA A 333 5.63 8.43 -2.72
CA ALA A 333 4.33 9.10 -2.82
C ALA A 333 3.23 8.44 -1.98
N GLN A 334 3.56 7.36 -1.25
CA GLN A 334 2.60 6.60 -0.46
C GLN A 334 2.56 7.11 0.99
N TRP A 335 1.35 7.25 1.53
CA TRP A 335 1.07 7.63 2.93
C TRP A 335 0.43 6.50 3.76
N GLN A 336 0.12 5.40 3.08
CA GLN A 336 -0.48 4.18 3.60
C GLN A 336 -0.04 3.02 2.69
N PHE A 337 -0.18 1.78 3.13
CA PHE A 337 0.09 0.64 2.26
C PHE A 337 -0.90 0.59 1.10
N ILE A 338 -0.39 0.34 -0.11
CA ILE A 338 -1.18 0.09 -1.31
C ILE A 338 -0.51 -1.06 -2.04
N GLY A 339 -1.22 -2.19 -2.17
CA GLY A 339 -0.75 -3.33 -2.94
C GLY A 339 -0.73 -3.03 -4.43
N VAL A 340 0.31 -3.44 -5.13
CA VAL A 340 0.39 -3.35 -6.60
C VAL A 340 -0.22 -4.60 -7.21
N PRO A 341 -1.35 -4.52 -7.92
CA PRO A 341 -1.99 -5.70 -8.50
C PRO A 341 -1.10 -6.39 -9.55
N LEU A 342 -1.15 -7.72 -9.55
CA LEU A 342 -0.44 -8.56 -10.49
C LEU A 342 -1.34 -9.01 -11.64
N LEU A 343 -0.95 -8.66 -12.86
CA LEU A 343 -1.58 -9.16 -14.07
C LEU A 343 -1.20 -10.61 -14.31
N VAL A 344 -2.23 -11.47 -14.43
CA VAL A 344 -2.09 -12.86 -14.88
C VAL A 344 -2.59 -12.95 -16.32
N GLY A 345 -1.69 -13.22 -17.27
CA GLY A 345 -2.04 -13.45 -18.66
C GLY A 345 -1.42 -12.42 -19.62
N THR A 346 -2.16 -12.04 -20.65
CA THR A 346 -1.65 -11.24 -21.76
C THR A 346 -1.42 -9.79 -21.35
N VAL A 347 -0.19 -9.30 -21.56
CA VAL A 347 0.16 -7.89 -21.36
C VAL A 347 -0.59 -7.02 -22.38
N PRO A 348 -1.30 -5.96 -21.94
CA PRO A 348 -2.00 -5.06 -22.85
C PRO A 348 -1.06 -4.41 -23.88
N PRO A 349 -1.55 -4.07 -25.08
CA PRO A 349 -0.78 -3.29 -26.02
C PRO A 349 -0.48 -1.89 -25.45
N VAL A 350 0.60 -1.27 -25.93
CA VAL A 350 0.96 0.11 -25.57
C VAL A 350 -0.22 1.03 -25.85
N PRO A 351 -0.69 1.83 -24.88
CA PRO A 351 -1.77 2.78 -25.10
C PRO A 351 -1.41 3.76 -26.23
N SER A 352 -2.37 4.06 -27.10
CA SER A 352 -2.19 5.15 -28.06
C SER A 352 -2.29 6.49 -27.33
N PRO A 353 -1.41 7.47 -27.59
CA PRO A 353 -1.53 8.81 -27.01
C PRO A 353 -2.92 9.36 -27.29
N THR A 354 -3.62 9.83 -26.26
CA THR A 354 -4.88 10.54 -26.48
C THR A 354 -4.53 11.90 -27.07
N PRO A 355 -5.03 12.27 -28.26
CA PRO A 355 -4.69 13.55 -28.87
C PRO A 355 -5.12 14.69 -27.94
N SER A 356 -4.14 15.51 -27.55
CA SER A 356 -4.34 16.73 -26.77
C SER A 356 -5.28 17.67 -27.54
N LYS A 357 -6.35 18.14 -26.88
CA LYS A 357 -7.29 19.13 -27.45
C LYS A 357 -6.80 20.55 -27.28
#